data_AF-A0A7W4BQL0-F1
#
_entry.id   AF-A0A7W4BQL0-F1
#
_cell.length_a   1.000
_cell.length_b   1.000
_cell.length_c   1.000
_cell.angle_alpha   90.00
_cell.angle_beta   90.00
_cell.angle_gamma   90.00
#
_symmetry.space_group_name_H-M   'P 1'
#
loop_
_entity.id
_entity.type
_entity.pdbx_description
1 polymer ?
#
loop_
_entity_poly.entity_id
_entity_poly.type
_entity_poly.pdbx_seq_one_letter_code
_entity_poly.pdbx_strand_id
1 'polypeptide(L)'
;MKHISFLVAVLLVGCSSSWSDGPYEVYWIDGVKSLGFNVGDGAYIGRIDEPMSINANEKFISVYACPEQSCAYYYIDREKDHKFADATEFVFGPYTKESFVKLQKKLILPELNE
;
A
#
# COMPACT_ATOMS: atom_id res chain seq x y z
N MET A 1 -55.09 0.81 -11.91
CA MET A 1 -54.06 1.85 -11.73
C MET A 1 -52.73 1.14 -11.51
N LYS A 2 -51.72 1.50 -12.31
CA LYS A 2 -50.43 0.79 -12.48
C LYS A 2 -49.54 1.10 -11.27
N HIS A 3 -49.36 0.17 -10.35
CA HIS A 3 -48.37 0.32 -9.27
C HIS A 3 -47.03 -0.21 -9.78
N ILE A 4 -46.28 0.67 -10.43
CA ILE A 4 -44.87 0.41 -10.78
C ILE A 4 -44.09 0.59 -9.48
N SER A 5 -43.82 -0.52 -8.79
CA SER A 5 -42.95 -0.53 -7.61
C SER A 5 -41.52 -0.27 -8.09
N PHE A 6 -41.05 0.95 -7.92
CA PHE A 6 -39.68 1.35 -8.26
C PHE A 6 -38.76 0.89 -7.14
N LEU A 7 -38.18 -0.30 -7.28
CA LEU A 7 -37.20 -0.85 -6.35
C LEU A 7 -35.89 -0.06 -6.52
N VAL A 8 -35.67 0.94 -5.67
CA VAL A 8 -34.41 1.67 -5.61
C VAL A 8 -33.36 0.75 -4.98
N ALA A 9 -32.54 0.13 -5.83
CA ALA A 9 -31.34 -0.57 -5.39
C ALA A 9 -30.33 0.48 -4.91
N VAL A 10 -30.26 0.68 -3.59
CA VAL A 10 -29.17 1.44 -2.96
C VAL A 10 -27.90 0.63 -3.15
N LEU A 11 -27.07 1.02 -4.12
CA LEU A 11 -25.73 0.49 -4.30
C LEU A 11 -24.90 0.92 -3.07
N LEU A 12 -24.71 0.00 -2.13
CA LEU A 12 -23.70 0.12 -1.09
C LEU A 12 -22.34 0.10 -1.80
N VAL A 13 -21.84 1.30 -2.14
CA VAL A 13 -20.44 1.50 -2.52
C VAL A 13 -19.60 1.16 -1.30
N GLY A 14 -19.18 -0.10 -1.21
CA GLY A 14 -18.16 -0.51 -0.25
C GLY A 14 -16.91 0.33 -0.49
N CYS A 15 -16.27 0.79 0.58
CA CYS A 15 -14.97 1.45 0.50
C CYS A 15 -13.96 0.44 -0.06
N SER A 16 -13.74 0.46 -1.38
CA SER A 16 -12.66 -0.27 -2.00
C SER A 16 -11.34 0.40 -1.66
N SER A 17 -10.29 -0.39 -1.40
CA SER A 17 -8.96 0.15 -1.24
C SER A 17 -8.54 1.00 -2.43
N SER A 18 -7.76 2.06 -2.17
CA SER A 18 -7.14 2.85 -3.23
C SER A 18 -6.05 2.10 -3.98
N TRP A 19 -5.50 1.02 -3.41
CA TRP A 19 -4.47 0.19 -4.03
C TRP A 19 -4.34 -1.15 -3.31
N SER A 20 -4.26 -2.25 -4.07
CA SER A 20 -3.97 -3.58 -3.52
C SER A 20 -3.17 -4.43 -4.50
N ASP A 21 -2.32 -5.30 -3.95
CA ASP A 21 -1.60 -6.35 -4.68
C ASP A 21 -1.36 -7.54 -3.75
N GLY A 22 -2.11 -8.63 -3.98
CA GLY A 22 -2.04 -9.83 -3.15
C GLY A 22 -2.44 -9.50 -1.70
N PRO A 23 -1.59 -9.82 -0.70
CA PRO A 23 -1.89 -9.52 0.69
C PRO A 23 -1.64 -8.04 1.06
N TYR A 24 -1.13 -7.22 0.15
CA TYR A 24 -0.86 -5.81 0.45
C TYR A 24 -2.04 -4.94 0.05
N GLU A 25 -2.41 -4.02 0.93
CA GLU A 25 -3.53 -3.13 0.74
C GLU A 25 -3.27 -1.77 1.37
N VAL A 26 -3.75 -0.72 0.73
CA VAL A 26 -3.85 0.60 1.34
C VAL A 26 -5.17 0.70 2.09
N TYR A 27 -5.10 0.98 3.39
CA TYR A 27 -6.25 1.10 4.27
C TYR A 27 -6.20 2.41 5.08
N TRP A 28 -7.32 2.71 5.75
CA TRP A 28 -7.45 3.84 6.66
C TRP A 28 -7.92 3.37 8.02
N ILE A 29 -7.15 3.67 9.07
CA ILE A 29 -7.54 3.45 10.48
C ILE A 29 -7.28 4.74 11.23
N ASP A 30 -8.27 5.21 12.00
CA ASP A 30 -8.19 6.43 12.82
C ASP A 30 -7.68 7.68 12.07
N GLY A 31 -8.01 7.79 10.77
CA GLY A 31 -7.62 8.91 9.91
C GLY A 31 -6.20 8.81 9.33
N VAL A 32 -5.45 7.75 9.65
CA VAL A 32 -4.13 7.49 9.07
C VAL A 32 -4.27 6.55 7.87
N LYS A 33 -3.73 6.97 6.73
CA LYS A 33 -3.61 6.14 5.52
C LYS A 33 -2.33 5.32 5.62
N SER A 34 -2.41 4.00 5.51
CA SER A 34 -1.23 3.14 5.58
C SER A 34 -1.26 2.08 4.49
N LEU A 35 -0.08 1.70 4.02
CA LEU A 35 0.14 0.46 3.28
C LEU A 35 0.48 -0.63 4.30
N GLY A 36 -0.22 -1.75 4.25
CA GLY A 36 0.12 -2.88 5.11
C GLY A 36 -0.30 -4.23 4.56
N PHE A 37 -0.01 -5.25 5.37
CA PHE A 37 -0.26 -6.65 5.06
C PHE A 37 -1.60 -7.08 5.68
N ASN A 38 -2.56 -7.45 4.85
CA ASN A 38 -3.86 -7.95 5.25
C ASN A 38 -3.73 -9.36 5.85
N VAL A 39 -4.20 -9.53 7.09
CA VAL A 39 -4.14 -10.81 7.81
C VAL A 39 -5.52 -11.46 7.98
N GLY A 40 -6.56 -10.91 7.33
CA GLY A 40 -7.94 -11.37 7.40
C GLY A 40 -8.80 -10.55 8.37
N ASP A 41 -10.13 -10.72 8.27
CA ASP A 41 -11.13 -10.13 9.17
C ASP A 41 -11.04 -8.60 9.35
N GLY A 42 -10.57 -7.89 8.31
CA GLY A 42 -10.37 -6.45 8.34
C GLY A 42 -9.19 -5.99 9.19
N ALA A 43 -8.32 -6.91 9.61
CA ALA A 43 -7.09 -6.62 10.33
C ALA A 43 -5.89 -6.54 9.38
N TYR A 44 -5.01 -5.59 9.68
CA TYR A 44 -3.81 -5.32 8.90
C TYR A 44 -2.61 -5.17 9.83
N ILE A 45 -1.43 -5.53 9.32
CA ILE A 45 -0.16 -5.17 9.95
C ILE A 45 0.48 -4.08 9.10
N GLY A 46 0.59 -2.88 9.66
CA GLY A 46 1.17 -1.72 8.99
C GLY A 46 2.61 -1.97 8.52
N ARG A 47 2.99 -1.35 7.40
CA ARG A 47 4.35 -1.39 6.85
C ARG A 47 4.90 0.01 6.61
N ILE A 48 4.13 0.85 5.91
CA ILE A 48 4.51 2.21 5.57
C ILE A 48 3.30 3.11 5.72
N ASP A 49 3.43 4.16 6.53
CA ASP A 49 2.40 5.17 6.72
C ASP A 49 2.46 6.27 5.65
N GLU A 50 1.31 6.83 5.34
CA GLU A 50 1.08 7.93 4.39
C GLU A 50 1.68 7.69 2.99
N PRO A 51 1.37 6.57 2.31
CA PRO A 51 1.86 6.31 0.97
C PRO A 51 1.21 7.26 -0.05
N MET A 52 2.06 7.88 -0.87
CA MET A 52 1.68 8.83 -1.93
C MET A 52 1.72 8.19 -3.31
N SER A 53 2.74 7.38 -3.60
CA SER A 53 2.86 6.60 -4.84
C SER A 53 3.34 5.19 -4.51
N ILE A 54 2.72 4.19 -5.15
CA ILE A 54 3.02 2.77 -4.94
C ILE A 54 3.09 2.09 -6.29
N ASN A 55 4.11 1.25 -6.48
CA ASN A 55 4.15 0.31 -7.59
C ASN A 55 4.79 -1.01 -7.14
N ALA A 56 4.37 -2.12 -7.75
CA ALA A 56 4.78 -3.45 -7.34
C ALA A 56 5.19 -4.31 -8.54
N ASN A 57 6.10 -5.24 -8.29
CA ASN A 57 6.37 -6.39 -9.12
C ASN A 57 6.34 -7.66 -8.26
N GLU A 58 6.71 -8.81 -8.82
CA GLU A 58 6.65 -10.09 -8.12
C GLU A 58 7.48 -10.13 -6.81
N LYS A 59 8.61 -9.42 -6.74
CA LYS A 59 9.54 -9.47 -5.60
C LYS A 59 9.47 -8.26 -4.68
N PHE A 60 9.16 -7.08 -5.23
CA PHE A 60 9.31 -5.82 -4.52
C PHE A 60 8.10 -4.93 -4.67
N ILE A 61 7.88 -4.10 -3.65
CA ILE A 61 6.97 -2.95 -3.71
C ILE A 61 7.82 -1.70 -3.52
N SER A 62 7.79 -0.78 -4.47
CA SER A 62 8.35 0.56 -4.33
C SER A 62 7.28 1.49 -3.79
N VAL A 63 7.67 2.37 -2.86
CA VAL A 63 6.76 3.34 -2.25
C VAL A 63 7.44 4.69 -2.09
N TYR A 64 6.75 5.75 -2.47
CA TYR A 64 7.04 7.10 -2.01
C TYR A 64 5.99 7.48 -0.98
N ALA A 65 6.41 7.86 0.23
CA ALA A 65 5.54 8.12 1.37
C ALA A 65 6.00 9.35 2.14
N CYS A 66 5.05 10.03 2.80
CA CYS A 66 5.28 11.31 3.49
C CYS A 66 4.84 11.33 4.96
N PRO A 67 5.19 10.33 5.79
CA PRO A 67 4.77 10.30 7.18
C PRO A 67 5.21 11.56 7.93
N GLU A 68 4.30 12.15 8.70
CA GLU A 68 4.56 13.37 9.48
C GLU A 68 5.15 14.54 8.64
N GLN A 69 4.74 14.64 7.37
CA GLN A 69 5.21 15.66 6.41
C GLN A 69 6.68 15.50 5.96
N SER A 70 7.33 14.40 6.30
CA SER A 70 8.70 14.08 5.84
C SER A 70 8.66 13.00 4.76
N CYS A 71 8.94 13.39 3.52
CA CYS A 71 8.83 12.49 2.39
C CYS A 71 10.12 11.72 2.10
N ALA A 72 9.97 10.42 1.84
CA ALA A 72 11.08 9.56 1.46
C ALA A 72 10.62 8.36 0.61
N TYR A 73 11.61 7.69 0.04
CA TYR A 73 11.43 6.49 -0.77
C TYR A 73 11.73 5.25 0.05
N TYR A 74 10.94 4.21 -0.19
CA TYR A 74 11.04 2.93 0.48
C TYR A 74 10.87 1.81 -0.54
N TYR A 75 11.38 0.62 -0.20
CA TYR A 75 10.93 -0.59 -0.86
C TYR A 75 10.68 -1.71 0.15
N ILE A 76 9.78 -2.62 -0.20
CA ILE A 76 9.44 -3.81 0.59
C ILE A 76 9.90 -5.04 -0.18
N ASP A 77 10.64 -5.94 0.47
CA ASP A 77 10.97 -7.27 -0.05
C ASP A 77 9.84 -8.25 0.28
N ARG A 78 9.01 -8.58 -0.72
CA ARG A 78 7.81 -9.43 -0.58
C ARG A 78 8.16 -10.87 -0.22
N GLU A 79 9.35 -11.34 -0.59
CA GLU A 79 9.77 -12.72 -0.34
C GLU A 79 10.11 -12.95 1.13
N LYS A 80 10.46 -11.89 1.86
CA LYS A 80 10.80 -11.94 3.29
C LYS A 80 9.65 -11.55 4.22
N ASP A 81 8.66 -10.82 3.72
CA ASP A 81 7.51 -10.43 4.52
C ASP A 81 6.58 -11.62 4.81
N HIS A 82 6.08 -11.67 6.04
CA HIS A 82 5.00 -12.56 6.43
C HIS A 82 4.22 -11.95 7.59
N LYS A 83 3.05 -12.53 7.90
CA LYS A 83 2.13 -12.09 8.96
C LYS A 83 2.70 -12.04 10.40
N PHE A 84 3.95 -12.46 10.60
CA PHE A 84 4.63 -12.44 11.90
C PHE A 84 6.00 -11.75 11.83
N ALA A 85 6.37 -11.22 10.68
CA ALA A 85 7.67 -10.61 10.46
C ALA A 85 7.69 -9.20 11.03
N ASP A 86 8.84 -8.82 11.59
CA ASP A 86 9.08 -7.43 11.99
C ASP A 86 9.39 -6.61 10.72
N ALA A 87 8.68 -5.50 10.54
CA ALA A 87 8.82 -4.65 9.34
C ALA A 87 10.27 -4.23 9.08
N THR A 88 11.10 -4.08 10.12
CA THR A 88 12.50 -3.68 9.99
C THR A 88 13.37 -4.68 9.22
N GLU A 89 12.92 -5.93 9.05
CA GLU A 89 13.69 -6.98 8.36
C GLU A 89 13.53 -6.93 6.83
N PHE A 90 12.49 -6.28 6.32
CA PHE A 90 12.13 -6.32 4.89
C PHE A 90 11.55 -5.01 4.33
N VAL A 91 11.28 -4.01 5.16
CA VAL A 91 10.99 -2.63 4.74
C VAL A 91 12.28 -1.83 4.81
N PHE A 92 12.71 -1.31 3.66
CA PHE A 92 13.98 -0.61 3.52
C PHE A 92 13.76 0.85 3.15
N GLY A 93 14.38 1.73 3.92
CA GLY A 93 14.31 3.18 3.79
C GLY A 93 14.48 3.84 5.17
N PRO A 94 14.27 5.16 5.28
CA PRO A 94 13.99 6.10 4.19
C PRO A 94 15.19 6.31 3.27
N TYR A 95 14.93 6.45 1.96
CA TYR A 95 15.93 6.80 0.95
C TYR A 95 15.63 8.17 0.32
N THR A 96 16.68 8.84 -0.14
CA THR A 96 16.55 9.99 -1.06
C THR A 96 16.22 9.51 -2.48
N LYS A 97 15.64 10.37 -3.31
CA LYS A 97 15.37 10.05 -4.73
C LYS A 97 16.60 9.52 -5.46
N GLU A 98 17.75 10.18 -5.28
CA GLU A 98 19.00 9.81 -5.94
C GLU A 98 19.52 8.43 -5.54
N SER A 99 19.41 8.09 -4.25
CA SER A 99 19.81 6.76 -3.76
C SER A 99 18.81 5.69 -4.19
N PHE A 100 17.52 6.01 -4.18
CA PHE A 100 16.47 5.10 -4.59
C PHE A 100 16.53 4.75 -6.09
N VAL A 101 16.79 5.72 -6.97
CA VAL A 101 16.96 5.46 -8.41
C VAL A 101 18.15 4.53 -8.69
N LYS A 102 19.23 4.62 -7.89
CA LYS A 102 20.35 3.67 -7.99
C LYS A 102 19.93 2.26 -7.55
N LEU A 103 19.12 2.15 -6.50
CA LEU A 103 18.57 0.88 -6.03
C LEU A 103 17.58 0.27 -7.02
N GLN A 104 16.70 1.08 -7.63
CA GLN A 104 15.79 0.66 -8.70
C GLN A 104 16.52 -0.06 -9.81
N LYS A 105 17.64 0.51 -10.29
CA LYS A 105 18.46 -0.12 -11.34
C LYS A 105 19.19 -1.38 -10.86
N LYS A 106 19.69 -1.37 -9.62
CA LYS A 106 20.48 -2.48 -9.07
C LYS A 106 19.63 -3.71 -8.74
N LEU A 107 18.45 -3.50 -8.17
CA LEU A 107 17.57 -4.55 -7.66
C LEU A 107 16.35 -4.79 -8.56
N ILE A 108 16.20 -4.01 -9.63
CA ILE A 108 15.02 -4.06 -10.52
C ILE A 108 13.74 -3.75 -9.72
N LEU A 109 13.79 -2.68 -8.90
CA LEU A 109 12.62 -2.24 -8.16
C LEU A 109 11.62 -1.58 -9.13
N PRO A 110 10.30 -1.72 -8.89
CA PRO A 110 9.26 -1.05 -9.68
C PRO A 110 9.50 0.47 -9.76
N GLU A 111 9.29 1.05 -10.94
CA GLU A 111 9.35 2.50 -11.12
C GLU A 111 8.13 3.17 -10.49
N LEU A 112 8.35 4.31 -9.85
CA LEU A 112 7.26 5.13 -9.30
C LEU A 112 6.95 6.24 -10.28
N ASN A 113 5.66 6.42 -10.55
CA ASN A 113 5.18 7.59 -11.27
C ASN A 113 4.93 8.68 -10.22
N GLU A 114 5.66 9.78 -10.30
CA GLU A 114 5.56 10.97 -9.45
C GLU A 114 5.22 12.20 -10.28
#